data_AF-A0A412HX61-F1
#
_entry.id   AF-A0A412HX61-F1
#
_cell.length_a   1.000
_cell.length_b   1.000
_cell.length_c   1.000
_cell.angle_alpha   90.00
_cell.angle_beta   90.00
_cell.angle_gamma   90.00
#
_symmetry.space_group_name_H-M   'P 1'
#
loop_
_entity.id
_entity.type
_entity.pdbx_description
1 polymer ?
#
loop_
_entity_poly.entity_id
_entity_poly.type
_entity_poly.pdbx_seq_one_letter_code
_entity_poly.pdbx_strand_id
1 'polypeptide(L)'
;MKYRISAVDKDATLKTVVDEISEKDYKTIMSNIRRLQVSMLSKDYYVIVRDNIKELLAFLPTIEMMNKYSIDTINRYTYNVLGTFYAWIEYYESHYKKIFEPFKKKYYDENFEYRMMYNLRIYMTHCEMAITQIEFWPGKSEIYIYIEPEILLQNSSRLQKNIIKDLQQMYDDNKKIDLYDLMVRFEKIFTSMHKELLKALEPELKKVLNDLNPYLQFTSEGKIKSCYIYEKETDKCVYSLTTFIETFINKMCNPY
;
A
#
# COMPACT_ATOMS: atom_id res chain seq x y z
N MET A 1 18.43 -32.86 1.98
CA MET A 1 18.53 -32.31 3.35
C MET A 1 17.22 -32.56 4.07
N LYS A 2 17.27 -33.01 5.33
CA LYS A 2 16.06 -33.27 6.15
C LYS A 2 15.91 -32.21 7.25
N TYR A 3 14.67 -31.84 7.55
CA TYR A 3 14.36 -30.85 8.58
C TYR A 3 13.47 -31.44 9.68
N ARG A 4 13.48 -30.81 10.84
CA ARG A 4 12.54 -31.07 11.95
C ARG A 4 11.94 -29.76 12.44
N ILE A 5 10.76 -29.82 13.04
CA ILE A 5 10.20 -28.70 13.80
C ILE A 5 10.18 -29.07 15.26
N SER A 6 10.67 -28.15 16.09
CA SER A 6 10.63 -28.28 17.54
C SER A 6 9.95 -27.07 18.15
N ALA A 7 9.23 -27.27 19.25
CA ALA A 7 8.66 -26.23 20.08
C ALA A 7 9.36 -26.17 21.43
N VAL A 8 9.54 -24.97 21.97
CA VAL A 8 10.03 -24.78 23.33
C VAL A 8 8.90 -25.06 24.31
N ASP A 9 9.16 -25.93 25.30
CA ASP A 9 8.21 -26.23 26.37
C ASP A 9 8.43 -25.33 27.61
N LYS A 10 7.54 -25.44 28.61
CA LYS A 10 7.52 -24.55 29.78
C LYS A 10 8.82 -24.56 30.59
N ASP A 11 9.58 -25.66 30.55
CA ASP A 11 10.85 -25.87 31.23
C ASP A 11 12.07 -25.54 30.34
N ALA A 12 11.85 -24.81 29.24
CA ALA A 12 12.86 -24.47 28.22
C ALA A 12 13.43 -25.68 27.45
N THR A 13 12.83 -26.87 27.55
CA THR A 13 13.22 -28.02 26.74
C THR A 13 12.63 -27.94 25.34
N LEU A 14 13.29 -28.59 24.36
CA LEU A 14 12.81 -28.69 22.99
C LEU A 14 11.98 -29.97 22.83
N LYS A 15 10.70 -29.81 22.52
CA LYS A 15 9.80 -30.90 22.15
C LYS A 15 9.67 -30.95 20.63
N THR A 16 10.03 -32.08 20.02
CA THR A 16 9.81 -32.31 18.60
C THR A 16 8.30 -32.27 18.28
N VAL A 17 7.92 -31.40 17.36
CA VAL A 17 6.55 -31.27 16.82
C VAL A 17 6.41 -32.14 15.58
N VAL A 18 7.37 -32.03 14.67
CA VAL A 18 7.47 -32.87 13.47
C VAL A 18 8.90 -33.39 13.40
N ASP A 19 9.06 -34.70 13.47
CA ASP A 19 10.38 -35.33 13.50
C ASP A 19 11.10 -35.23 12.17
N GLU A 20 10.39 -35.43 11.05
CA GLU A 20 10.97 -35.35 9.72
C GLU A 20 10.06 -34.61 8.75
N ILE A 21 10.63 -33.62 8.09
CA ILE A 21 10.01 -32.83 7.04
C ILE A 21 10.84 -33.04 5.79
N SER A 22 10.17 -33.49 4.72
CA SER A 22 10.81 -33.65 3.43
C SER A 22 11.27 -32.29 2.88
N GLU A 23 12.26 -32.28 2.00
CA GLU A 23 12.69 -31.03 1.35
C GLU A 23 11.53 -30.35 0.58
N LYS A 24 10.59 -31.15 0.05
CA LYS A 24 9.39 -30.65 -0.64
C LYS A 24 8.45 -29.93 0.32
N ASP A 25 8.21 -30.50 1.50
CA ASP A 25 7.33 -29.89 2.50
C ASP A 25 7.98 -28.63 3.09
N TYR A 26 9.30 -28.67 3.33
CA TYR A 26 10.05 -27.48 3.73
C TYR A 26 9.93 -26.35 2.70
N LYS A 27 10.14 -26.64 1.41
CA LYS A 27 9.94 -25.65 0.33
C LYS A 27 8.52 -25.10 0.31
N THR A 28 7.52 -25.92 0.64
CA THR A 28 6.11 -25.51 0.73
C THR A 28 5.88 -24.56 1.91
N ILE A 29 6.43 -24.87 3.09
CA ILE A 29 6.39 -24.00 4.28
C ILE A 29 7.03 -22.64 3.97
N MET A 30 8.24 -22.65 3.39
CA MET A 30 8.96 -21.42 3.04
C MET A 30 8.24 -20.61 1.96
N SER A 31 7.60 -21.26 0.99
CA SER A 31 6.75 -20.59 0.00
C SER A 31 5.55 -19.91 0.66
N ASN A 32 4.89 -20.57 1.62
CA ASN A 32 3.78 -20.00 2.38
C ASN A 32 4.22 -18.81 3.24
N ILE A 33 5.36 -18.90 3.92
CA ILE A 33 5.98 -17.77 4.62
C ILE A 33 6.20 -16.60 3.67
N ARG A 34 6.78 -16.84 2.49
CA ARG A 34 7.02 -15.80 1.49
C ARG A 34 5.71 -15.12 1.04
N ARG A 35 4.63 -15.89 0.86
CA ARG A 35 3.31 -15.32 0.50
C ARG A 35 2.78 -14.40 1.60
N LEU A 36 2.94 -14.76 2.87
CA LEU A 36 2.57 -13.90 4.01
C LEU A 36 3.46 -12.64 4.08
N GLN A 37 4.76 -12.76 3.79
CA GLN A 37 5.67 -11.60 3.71
C GLN A 37 5.25 -10.61 2.61
N VAL A 38 4.83 -11.12 1.44
CA VAL A 38 4.33 -10.28 0.35
C VAL A 38 3.10 -9.48 0.81
N SER A 39 2.20 -10.10 1.58
CA SER A 39 1.05 -9.36 2.14
C SER A 39 1.45 -8.32 3.18
N MET A 40 2.44 -8.61 4.02
CA MET A 40 2.98 -7.63 4.97
C MET A 40 3.55 -6.39 4.27
N LEU A 41 4.30 -6.60 3.18
CA LEU A 41 4.87 -5.50 2.38
C LEU A 41 3.76 -4.70 1.69
N SER A 42 2.68 -5.32 1.23
CA SER A 42 1.53 -4.60 0.68
C SER A 42 0.93 -3.58 1.67
N LYS A 43 0.95 -3.91 2.97
CA LYS A 43 0.54 -2.98 4.03
C LYS A 43 1.53 -1.83 4.21
N ASP A 44 2.83 -2.07 4.11
CA ASP A 44 3.84 -1.00 4.20
C ASP A 44 3.63 0.06 3.13
N TYR A 45 3.44 -0.36 1.88
CA TYR A 45 3.16 0.56 0.78
C TYR A 45 1.89 1.37 1.03
N TYR A 46 0.83 0.75 1.57
CA TYR A 46 -0.38 1.49 1.93
C TYR A 46 -0.13 2.56 3.00
N VAL A 47 0.57 2.20 4.08
CA VAL A 47 0.89 3.11 5.19
C VAL A 47 1.67 4.32 4.68
N ILE A 48 2.68 4.10 3.85
CA ILE A 48 3.50 5.19 3.29
C ILE A 48 2.65 6.13 2.43
N VAL A 49 1.76 5.61 1.57
CA VAL A 49 0.87 6.46 0.76
C VAL A 49 -0.09 7.26 1.64
N ARG A 50 -0.73 6.58 2.61
CA ARG A 50 -1.66 7.20 3.57
C ARG A 50 -0.98 8.35 4.31
N ASP A 51 0.24 8.13 4.80
CA ASP A 51 0.94 9.12 5.62
C ASP A 51 1.43 10.29 4.77
N ASN A 52 1.90 10.07 3.54
CA ASN A 52 2.20 11.17 2.61
C ASN A 52 0.95 12.01 2.28
N ILE A 53 -0.22 11.38 2.12
CA ILE A 53 -1.48 12.11 1.89
C ILE A 53 -1.81 12.98 3.12
N LYS A 54 -1.69 12.42 4.32
CA LYS A 54 -1.93 13.15 5.58
C LYS A 54 -0.96 14.30 5.78
N GLU A 55 0.33 14.10 5.49
CA GLU A 55 1.34 15.14 5.55
C GLU A 55 1.02 16.29 4.60
N LEU A 56 0.64 15.99 3.35
CA LEU A 56 0.24 17.02 2.39
C LEU A 56 -1.02 17.75 2.87
N LEU A 57 -2.06 17.03 3.31
CA LEU A 57 -3.30 17.64 3.81
C LEU A 57 -3.08 18.51 5.06
N ALA A 58 -2.15 18.14 5.94
CA ALA A 58 -1.78 18.95 7.09
C ALA A 58 -0.94 20.17 6.70
N PHE A 59 -0.13 20.07 5.64
CA PHE A 59 0.73 21.14 5.16
C PHE A 59 -0.05 22.23 4.40
N LEU A 60 -0.98 21.87 3.51
CA LEU A 60 -1.66 22.84 2.64
C LEU A 60 -2.30 24.02 3.40
N PRO A 61 -3.00 23.83 4.54
CA PRO A 61 -3.58 24.94 5.31
C PRO A 61 -2.56 25.85 6.00
N THR A 62 -1.29 25.44 6.11
CA THR A 62 -0.22 26.22 6.76
C THR A 62 0.47 27.21 5.83
N ILE A 63 0.10 27.20 4.55
CA ILE A 63 0.73 28.03 3.53
C ILE A 63 0.31 29.48 3.70
N GLU A 64 1.28 30.39 3.64
CA GLU A 64 1.10 31.83 3.76
C GLU A 64 1.59 32.54 2.50
N MET A 65 0.92 33.63 2.11
CA MET A 65 1.18 34.40 0.87
C MET A 65 2.63 34.85 0.67
N MET A 66 3.36 35.13 1.75
CA MET A 66 4.71 35.70 1.70
C MET A 66 5.83 34.66 1.72
N ASN A 67 5.49 33.36 1.74
CA ASN A 67 6.50 32.30 1.83
C ASN A 67 6.99 31.89 0.43
N LYS A 68 8.22 32.28 0.09
CA LYS A 68 8.87 32.10 -1.23
C LYS A 68 9.05 30.61 -1.65
N TYR A 69 8.82 29.67 -0.73
CA TYR A 69 9.03 28.24 -0.94
C TYR A 69 7.74 27.45 -1.23
N SER A 70 6.59 28.10 -1.41
CA SER A 70 5.28 27.40 -1.40
C SER A 70 5.07 26.46 -2.59
N ILE A 71 5.14 26.91 -3.86
CA ILE A 71 4.84 26.07 -5.03
C ILE A 71 5.77 24.85 -5.15
N ASP A 72 7.09 25.06 -5.02
CA ASP A 72 8.07 23.97 -5.11
C ASP A 72 7.86 22.95 -3.98
N THR A 73 7.56 23.42 -2.76
CA THR A 73 7.30 22.55 -1.62
C THR A 73 5.99 21.79 -1.78
N ILE A 74 4.92 22.44 -2.25
CA ILE A 74 3.65 21.77 -2.57
C ILE A 74 3.91 20.69 -3.61
N ASN A 75 4.58 21.01 -4.71
CA ASN A 75 4.91 20.05 -5.77
C ASN A 75 5.74 18.87 -5.24
N ARG A 76 6.70 19.11 -4.34
CA ARG A 76 7.46 18.04 -3.67
C ARG A 76 6.56 17.11 -2.86
N TYR A 77 5.65 17.63 -2.03
CA TYR A 77 4.72 16.81 -1.26
C TYR A 77 3.75 16.04 -2.17
N THR A 78 3.19 16.70 -3.19
CA THR A 78 2.33 16.07 -4.20
C THR A 78 3.08 14.96 -4.94
N TYR A 79 4.34 15.19 -5.33
CA TYR A 79 5.18 14.19 -5.98
C TYR A 79 5.45 12.99 -5.07
N ASN A 80 5.67 13.20 -3.76
CA ASN A 80 5.83 12.10 -2.80
C ASN A 80 4.58 11.22 -2.72
N VAL A 81 3.38 11.82 -2.69
CA VAL A 81 2.12 11.07 -2.75
C VAL A 81 2.04 10.25 -4.03
N LEU A 82 2.29 10.87 -5.19
CA LEU A 82 2.20 10.20 -6.49
C LEU A 82 3.23 9.08 -6.67
N GLY A 83 4.48 9.30 -6.24
CA GLY A 83 5.56 8.32 -6.32
C GLY A 83 5.29 7.11 -5.43
N THR A 84 4.79 7.33 -4.22
CA THR A 84 4.44 6.22 -3.32
C THR A 84 3.15 5.52 -3.75
N PHE A 85 2.18 6.24 -4.32
CA PHE A 85 0.99 5.65 -4.94
C PHE A 85 1.36 4.79 -6.16
N TYR A 86 2.31 5.25 -6.98
CA TYR A 86 2.85 4.47 -8.08
C TYR A 86 3.46 3.15 -7.59
N ALA A 87 4.33 3.21 -6.58
CA ALA A 87 4.95 2.03 -5.99
C ALA A 87 3.92 1.04 -5.43
N TRP A 88 2.85 1.55 -4.80
CA TRP A 88 1.73 0.71 -4.34
C TRP A 88 1.03 0.00 -5.51
N ILE A 89 0.72 0.71 -6.61
CA ILE A 89 0.12 0.11 -7.81
C ILE A 89 1.03 -1.00 -8.36
N GLU A 90 2.30 -0.69 -8.61
CA GLU A 90 3.28 -1.64 -9.17
C GLU A 90 3.43 -2.89 -8.29
N TYR A 91 3.39 -2.71 -6.96
CA TYR A 91 3.46 -3.81 -6.02
C TYR A 91 2.29 -4.79 -6.20
N TYR A 92 1.07 -4.27 -6.27
CA TYR A 92 -0.13 -5.09 -6.48
C TYR A 92 -0.19 -5.69 -7.89
N GLU A 93 0.27 -4.98 -8.93
CA GLU A 93 0.36 -5.53 -10.28
C GLU A 93 1.37 -6.67 -10.39
N SER A 94 2.46 -6.60 -9.63
CA SER A 94 3.51 -7.63 -9.64
C SER A 94 3.13 -8.89 -8.85
N HIS A 95 2.42 -8.73 -7.73
CA HIS A 95 2.18 -9.83 -6.78
C HIS A 95 0.73 -10.31 -6.73
N TYR A 96 -0.23 -9.46 -7.05
CA TYR A 96 -1.67 -9.71 -6.88
C TYR A 96 -2.48 -9.37 -8.13
N LYS A 97 -1.86 -9.37 -9.33
CA LYS A 97 -2.46 -8.92 -10.60
C LYS A 97 -3.91 -9.35 -10.82
N LYS A 98 -4.18 -10.66 -10.69
CA LYS A 98 -5.51 -11.25 -10.93
C LYS A 98 -6.58 -10.70 -9.99
N ILE A 99 -6.20 -10.42 -8.74
CA ILE A 99 -7.10 -9.85 -7.73
C ILE A 99 -7.20 -8.35 -7.94
N PHE A 100 -6.08 -7.68 -8.21
CA PHE A 100 -5.99 -6.22 -8.28
C PHE A 100 -6.63 -5.60 -9.52
N GLU A 101 -6.47 -6.21 -10.71
CA GLU A 101 -6.95 -5.65 -11.98
C GLU A 101 -8.44 -5.25 -11.98
N PRO A 102 -9.38 -6.10 -11.50
CA PRO A 102 -10.79 -5.72 -11.37
C PRO A 102 -11.02 -4.49 -10.50
N PHE A 103 -10.33 -4.37 -9.35
CA PHE A 103 -10.44 -3.19 -8.48
C PHE A 103 -9.85 -1.96 -9.15
N LYS A 104 -8.66 -2.06 -9.73
CA LYS A 104 -8.03 -0.96 -10.46
C LYS A 104 -8.96 -0.41 -11.53
N LYS A 105 -9.59 -1.30 -12.32
CA LYS A 105 -10.55 -0.90 -13.36
C LYS A 105 -11.80 -0.25 -12.77
N LYS A 106 -12.45 -0.89 -11.79
CA LYS A 106 -13.64 -0.36 -11.10
C LYS A 106 -13.39 1.06 -10.60
N TYR A 107 -12.33 1.25 -9.81
CA TYR A 107 -12.01 2.53 -9.21
C TYR A 107 -11.64 3.59 -10.25
N TYR A 108 -10.94 3.20 -11.31
CA TYR A 108 -10.66 4.08 -12.45
C TYR A 108 -11.93 4.51 -13.17
N ASP A 109 -12.86 3.60 -13.46
CA ASP A 109 -14.07 3.96 -14.21
C ASP A 109 -15.05 4.80 -13.36
N GLU A 110 -15.16 4.52 -12.06
CA GLU A 110 -16.18 5.12 -11.18
C GLU A 110 -15.75 6.43 -10.51
N ASN A 111 -14.44 6.70 -10.34
CA ASN A 111 -13.97 7.81 -9.51
C ASN A 111 -13.03 8.74 -10.27
N PHE A 112 -13.41 10.01 -10.41
CA PHE A 112 -12.59 11.03 -11.04
C PHE A 112 -11.25 11.19 -10.33
N GLU A 113 -11.24 11.27 -9.00
CA GLU A 113 -10.03 11.54 -8.22
C GLU A 113 -9.00 10.41 -8.35
N TYR A 114 -9.46 9.15 -8.41
CA TYR A 114 -8.56 8.03 -8.70
C TYR A 114 -7.99 8.13 -10.10
N ARG A 115 -8.81 8.41 -11.14
CA ARG A 115 -8.30 8.63 -12.51
C ARG A 115 -7.30 9.78 -12.56
N MET A 116 -7.61 10.86 -11.87
CA MET A 116 -6.79 12.05 -11.83
C MET A 116 -5.42 11.72 -11.25
N MET A 117 -5.37 11.14 -10.05
CA MET A 117 -4.12 10.72 -9.41
C MET A 117 -3.37 9.66 -10.22
N TYR A 118 -4.10 8.74 -10.84
CA TYR A 118 -3.53 7.72 -11.73
C TYR A 118 -2.79 8.36 -12.91
N ASN A 119 -3.35 9.42 -13.52
CA ASN A 119 -2.72 10.09 -14.66
C ASN A 119 -1.69 11.13 -14.22
N LEU A 120 -1.89 11.81 -13.08
CA LEU A 120 -0.96 12.78 -12.51
C LEU A 120 0.42 12.19 -12.27
N ARG A 121 0.50 10.94 -11.80
CA ARG A 121 1.79 10.29 -11.57
C ARG A 121 2.61 10.18 -12.86
N ILE A 122 1.95 9.89 -13.99
CA ILE A 122 2.61 9.73 -15.29
C ILE A 122 3.06 11.10 -15.78
N TYR A 123 2.17 12.09 -15.69
CA TYR A 123 2.44 13.46 -16.07
C TYR A 123 3.62 14.04 -15.28
N MET A 124 3.59 14.02 -13.93
CA MET A 124 4.65 14.62 -13.11
C MET A 124 5.98 13.86 -13.18
N THR A 125 5.99 12.61 -13.65
CA THR A 125 7.22 11.85 -13.86
C THR A 125 7.88 12.14 -15.22
N HIS A 126 7.09 12.48 -16.25
CA HIS A 126 7.58 12.53 -17.63
C HIS A 126 7.40 13.86 -18.34
N CYS A 127 6.64 14.78 -17.75
CA CYS A 127 6.35 16.10 -18.30
C CYS A 127 6.90 17.16 -17.35
N GLU A 128 6.05 17.72 -16.48
CA GLU A 128 6.36 18.85 -15.61
C GLU A 128 5.59 18.74 -14.28
N MET A 129 5.85 19.66 -13.36
CA MET A 129 5.15 19.73 -12.09
C MET A 129 3.72 20.25 -12.27
N ALA A 130 2.74 19.57 -11.66
CA ALA A 130 1.31 19.83 -11.93
C ALA A 130 0.72 21.01 -11.16
N ILE A 131 1.33 21.45 -10.06
CA ILE A 131 0.86 22.61 -9.30
C ILE A 131 1.53 23.86 -9.86
N THR A 132 0.74 24.71 -10.52
CA THR A 132 1.23 25.91 -11.20
C THR A 132 0.67 27.21 -10.61
N GLN A 133 -0.42 27.12 -9.85
CA GLN A 133 -1.15 28.31 -9.40
C GLN A 133 -1.56 28.24 -7.93
N ILE A 134 -1.37 29.38 -7.26
CA ILE A 134 -1.90 29.66 -5.93
C ILE A 134 -2.76 30.93 -6.06
N GLU A 135 -4.01 30.86 -5.65
CA GLU A 135 -4.93 31.99 -5.61
C GLU A 135 -5.21 32.40 -4.17
N PHE A 136 -5.15 33.71 -3.90
CA PHE A 136 -5.58 34.28 -2.63
C PHE A 136 -6.94 34.93 -2.81
N TRP A 137 -7.88 34.61 -1.92
CA TRP A 137 -9.19 35.25 -1.85
C TRP A 137 -9.26 36.16 -0.61
N PRO A 138 -8.97 37.48 -0.75
CA PRO A 138 -8.92 38.41 0.37
C PRO A 138 -10.20 38.44 1.20
N GLY A 139 -11.36 38.32 0.55
CA GLY A 139 -12.67 38.36 1.22
C GLY A 139 -12.96 37.18 2.13
N LYS A 140 -12.24 36.06 1.97
CA LYS A 140 -12.36 34.87 2.83
C LYS A 140 -11.12 34.59 3.65
N SER A 141 -10.02 35.33 3.42
CA SER A 141 -8.70 35.03 3.98
C SER A 141 -8.26 33.59 3.69
N GLU A 142 -8.64 33.07 2.53
CA GLU A 142 -8.36 31.69 2.11
C GLU A 142 -7.37 31.68 0.96
N ILE A 143 -6.49 30.67 0.97
CA ILE A 143 -5.57 30.36 -0.11
C ILE A 143 -6.05 29.07 -0.77
N TYR A 144 -6.15 29.10 -2.09
CA TYR A 144 -6.51 27.97 -2.92
C TYR A 144 -5.35 27.58 -3.80
N ILE A 145 -5.15 26.27 -3.95
CA ILE A 145 -4.00 25.70 -4.67
C ILE A 145 -4.57 24.83 -5.78
N TYR A 146 -4.25 25.19 -7.01
CA TYR A 146 -4.92 24.64 -8.17
C TYR A 146 -3.97 23.86 -9.09
N ILE A 147 -4.53 22.81 -9.68
CA ILE A 147 -4.04 22.19 -10.90
C ILE A 147 -4.90 22.70 -12.04
N GLU A 148 -4.26 23.24 -13.07
CA GLU A 148 -4.94 23.79 -14.23
C GLU A 148 -5.13 22.71 -15.33
N PRO A 149 -6.37 22.40 -15.74
CA PRO A 149 -6.61 21.41 -16.79
C PRO A 149 -5.91 21.74 -18.11
N GLU A 150 -5.81 23.03 -18.46
CA GLU A 150 -5.14 23.51 -19.69
C GLU A 150 -3.69 23.02 -19.77
N ILE A 151 -2.94 23.19 -18.67
CA ILE A 151 -1.52 22.80 -18.58
C ILE A 151 -1.35 21.29 -18.75
N LEU A 152 -2.24 20.50 -18.16
CA LEU A 152 -2.22 19.04 -18.34
C LEU A 152 -2.53 18.63 -19.79
N LEU A 153 -3.49 19.30 -20.42
CA LEU A 153 -3.92 19.02 -21.79
C LEU A 153 -2.83 19.31 -22.84
N GLN A 154 -1.89 20.22 -22.56
CA GLN A 154 -0.71 20.45 -23.41
C GLN A 154 0.14 19.19 -23.59
N ASN A 155 0.10 18.25 -22.64
CA ASN A 155 0.78 16.96 -22.71
C ASN A 155 -0.20 15.77 -22.82
N SER A 156 -1.35 15.97 -23.48
CA SER A 156 -2.42 14.96 -23.63
C SER A 156 -1.97 13.61 -24.19
N SER A 157 -0.87 13.55 -24.96
CA SER A 157 -0.30 12.29 -25.48
C SER A 157 0.14 11.30 -24.39
N ARG A 158 0.38 11.78 -23.16
CA ARG A 158 0.74 10.97 -21.99
C ARG A 158 -0.45 10.62 -21.10
N LEU A 159 -1.62 11.18 -21.38
CA LEU A 159 -2.83 11.01 -20.59
C LEU A 159 -3.76 9.97 -21.21
N GLN A 160 -4.55 9.29 -20.38
CA GLN A 160 -5.54 8.34 -20.85
C GLN A 160 -6.79 9.04 -21.39
N LYS A 161 -7.44 8.45 -22.40
CA LYS A 161 -8.60 9.04 -23.09
C LYS A 161 -9.73 9.52 -22.16
N ASN A 162 -10.02 8.77 -21.10
CA ASN A 162 -11.10 9.12 -20.18
C ASN A 162 -10.77 10.39 -19.39
N ILE A 163 -9.53 10.53 -18.88
CA ILE A 163 -9.15 11.73 -18.15
C ILE A 163 -9.07 12.95 -19.07
N ILE A 164 -8.67 12.76 -20.34
CA ILE A 164 -8.64 13.87 -21.33
C ILE A 164 -10.04 14.45 -21.50
N LYS A 165 -11.08 13.61 -21.57
CA LYS A 165 -12.47 14.08 -21.65
C LYS A 165 -12.90 14.85 -20.40
N ASP A 166 -12.55 14.33 -19.23
CA ASP A 166 -12.84 15.00 -17.95
C ASP A 166 -12.15 16.39 -17.90
N LEU A 167 -10.87 16.45 -18.26
CA LEU A 167 -10.08 17.69 -18.27
C LEU A 167 -10.57 18.69 -19.32
N GLN A 168 -10.95 18.25 -20.52
CA GLN A 168 -11.51 19.13 -21.55
C GLN A 168 -12.83 19.74 -21.08
N GLN A 169 -13.72 18.96 -20.49
CA GLN A 169 -14.96 19.50 -19.93
C GLN A 169 -14.69 20.52 -18.83
N MET A 170 -13.71 20.26 -17.95
CA MET A 170 -13.34 21.23 -16.91
C MET A 170 -12.76 22.50 -17.51
N TYR A 171 -11.91 22.40 -18.53
CA TYR A 171 -11.37 23.54 -19.25
C TYR A 171 -12.46 24.38 -19.91
N ASP A 172 -13.38 23.73 -20.65
CA ASP A 172 -14.51 24.39 -21.32
C ASP A 172 -15.45 25.08 -20.31
N ASP A 173 -15.61 24.49 -19.11
CA ASP A 173 -16.39 25.05 -18.00
C ASP A 173 -15.63 26.13 -17.19
N ASN A 174 -14.39 26.46 -17.57
CA ASN A 174 -13.48 27.34 -16.82
C ASN A 174 -13.29 26.91 -15.35
N LYS A 175 -13.23 25.59 -15.10
CA LYS A 175 -13.03 24.97 -13.79
C LYS A 175 -11.57 24.60 -13.58
N LYS A 176 -11.12 24.75 -12.33
CA LYS A 176 -9.81 24.30 -11.85
C LYS A 176 -9.97 23.12 -10.90
N ILE A 177 -8.90 22.36 -10.71
CA ILE A 177 -8.88 21.25 -9.75
C ILE A 177 -8.22 21.78 -8.48
N ASP A 178 -9.01 21.90 -7.41
CA ASP A 178 -8.49 22.22 -6.09
C ASP A 178 -7.72 21.02 -5.52
N LEU A 179 -6.45 21.25 -5.16
CA LEU A 179 -5.56 20.20 -4.68
C LEU A 179 -6.00 19.64 -3.32
N TYR A 180 -6.43 20.49 -2.39
CA TYR A 180 -6.85 20.04 -1.07
C TYR A 180 -8.09 19.15 -1.18
N ASP A 181 -9.07 19.62 -1.94
CA ASP A 181 -10.32 18.91 -2.22
C ASP A 181 -10.09 17.59 -2.96
N LEU A 182 -9.18 17.57 -3.95
CA LEU A 182 -8.73 16.36 -4.62
C LEU A 182 -8.10 15.37 -3.64
N MET A 183 -7.20 15.83 -2.77
CA MET A 183 -6.50 14.97 -1.81
C MET A 183 -7.46 14.38 -0.76
N VAL A 184 -8.40 15.17 -0.22
CA VAL A 184 -9.42 14.68 0.73
C VAL A 184 -10.29 13.59 0.10
N ARG A 185 -10.73 13.79 -1.16
CA ARG A 185 -11.55 12.81 -1.86
C ARG A 185 -10.73 11.57 -2.24
N PHE A 186 -9.48 11.76 -2.69
CA PHE A 186 -8.57 10.66 -3.00
C PHE A 186 -8.23 9.81 -1.77
N GLU A 187 -7.98 10.41 -0.60
CA GLU A 187 -7.70 9.67 0.65
C GLU A 187 -8.80 8.65 0.96
N LYS A 188 -10.07 9.09 0.83
CA LYS A 188 -11.25 8.25 1.06
C LYS A 188 -11.32 7.10 0.06
N ILE A 189 -11.14 7.41 -1.23
CA ILE A 189 -11.16 6.42 -2.31
C ILE A 189 -10.03 5.40 -2.13
N PHE A 190 -8.80 5.86 -1.92
CA PHE A 190 -7.63 5.01 -1.73
C PHE A 190 -7.77 4.09 -0.52
N THR A 191 -8.25 4.63 0.61
CA THR A 191 -8.51 3.85 1.82
C THR A 191 -9.60 2.79 1.60
N SER A 192 -10.68 3.15 0.90
CA SER A 192 -11.74 2.19 0.56
C SER A 192 -11.21 1.07 -0.34
N MET A 193 -10.47 1.43 -1.39
CA MET A 193 -9.88 0.48 -2.33
C MET A 193 -8.95 -0.50 -1.62
N HIS A 194 -8.07 -0.01 -0.74
CA HIS A 194 -7.14 -0.87 -0.03
C HIS A 194 -7.86 -1.80 0.97
N LYS A 195 -8.92 -1.33 1.65
CA LYS A 195 -9.75 -2.17 2.52
C LYS A 195 -10.47 -3.27 1.73
N GLU A 196 -11.04 -2.94 0.57
CA GLU A 196 -11.66 -3.93 -0.32
C GLU A 196 -10.65 -4.96 -0.82
N LEU A 197 -9.45 -4.53 -1.22
CA LEU A 197 -8.38 -5.42 -1.66
C LEU A 197 -7.95 -6.39 -0.55
N LEU A 198 -7.78 -5.91 0.68
CA LEU A 198 -7.40 -6.77 1.79
C LEU A 198 -8.48 -7.81 2.12
N LYS A 199 -9.76 -7.44 2.03
CA LYS A 199 -10.88 -8.41 2.14
C LYS A 199 -10.83 -9.45 1.03
N ALA A 200 -10.47 -9.06 -0.19
CA ALA A 200 -10.32 -10.01 -1.30
C ALA A 200 -9.12 -10.96 -1.12
N LEU A 201 -8.06 -10.52 -0.42
CA LEU A 201 -6.89 -11.35 -0.09
C LEU A 201 -7.13 -12.28 1.12
N GLU A 202 -8.07 -11.94 2.00
CA GLU A 202 -8.31 -12.64 3.26
C GLU A 202 -8.50 -14.16 3.11
N PRO A 203 -9.27 -14.69 2.14
CA PRO A 203 -9.43 -16.14 1.97
C PRO A 203 -8.10 -16.85 1.65
N GLU A 204 -7.26 -16.22 0.81
CA GLU A 204 -5.95 -16.76 0.46
C GLU A 204 -5.03 -16.79 1.69
N LEU A 205 -5.02 -15.71 2.48
CA LEU A 205 -4.18 -15.60 3.67
C LEU A 205 -4.62 -16.57 4.77
N LYS A 206 -5.93 -16.72 4.99
CA LYS A 206 -6.47 -17.73 5.90
C LYS A 206 -6.05 -19.14 5.49
N LYS A 207 -6.11 -19.46 4.19
CA LYS A 207 -5.65 -20.75 3.69
C LYS A 207 -4.17 -20.96 4.00
N VAL A 208 -3.31 -19.97 3.72
CA VAL A 208 -1.87 -20.06 4.00
C VAL A 208 -1.58 -20.25 5.49
N LEU A 209 -2.30 -19.54 6.37
CA LEU A 209 -2.17 -19.71 7.83
C LEU A 209 -2.63 -21.11 8.27
N ASN A 210 -3.73 -21.61 7.72
CA ASN A 210 -4.22 -22.95 8.01
C ASN A 210 -3.24 -24.04 7.54
N ASP A 211 -2.60 -23.84 6.38
CA ASP A 211 -1.56 -24.74 5.87
C ASP A 211 -0.30 -24.74 6.77
N LEU A 212 -0.06 -23.66 7.53
CA LEU A 212 1.03 -23.57 8.50
C LEU A 212 0.67 -24.10 9.89
N ASN A 213 -0.63 -24.19 10.21
CA ASN A 213 -1.12 -24.59 11.53
C ASN A 213 -0.60 -25.96 12.03
N PRO A 214 -0.46 -27.01 11.19
CA PRO A 214 0.08 -28.30 11.63
C PRO A 214 1.52 -28.24 12.16
N TYR A 215 2.25 -27.17 11.83
CA TYR A 215 3.64 -26.96 12.22
C TYR A 215 3.79 -26.11 13.49
N LEU A 216 2.67 -25.67 14.07
CA LEU A 216 2.62 -24.86 15.27
C LEU A 216 2.17 -25.71 16.47
N GLN A 217 2.60 -25.28 17.66
CA GLN A 217 2.11 -25.81 18.92
C GLN A 217 1.48 -24.68 19.70
N PHE A 218 0.45 -25.01 20.48
CA PHE A 218 -0.30 -24.04 21.27
C PHE A 218 -0.20 -24.38 22.76
N THR A 219 -0.20 -23.35 23.59
CA THR A 219 -0.42 -23.46 25.02
C THR A 219 -1.89 -23.77 25.31
N SER A 220 -2.20 -24.18 26.54
CA SER A 220 -3.58 -24.39 27.00
C SER A 220 -4.45 -23.11 26.93
N GLU A 221 -3.82 -21.94 26.91
CA GLU A 221 -4.47 -20.63 26.77
C GLU A 221 -4.68 -20.22 25.29
N GLY A 222 -4.28 -21.07 24.33
CA GLY A 222 -4.38 -20.78 22.90
C GLY A 222 -3.27 -19.89 22.33
N LYS A 223 -2.25 -19.51 23.12
CA LYS A 223 -1.06 -18.79 22.61
C LYS A 223 -0.13 -19.76 21.88
N ILE A 224 0.49 -19.33 20.79
CA ILE A 224 1.47 -20.11 20.03
C ILE A 224 2.74 -20.29 20.89
N LYS A 225 3.26 -21.51 21.00
CA LYS A 225 4.58 -21.80 21.63
C LYS A 225 5.70 -21.41 20.66
N SER A 226 6.90 -21.12 21.15
CA SER A 226 8.05 -20.82 20.29
C SER A 226 8.45 -22.04 19.45
N CYS A 227 8.10 -22.04 18.15
CA CYS A 227 8.34 -23.11 17.19
C CYS A 227 9.45 -22.69 16.22
N TYR A 228 10.36 -23.61 15.95
CA TYR A 228 11.53 -23.40 15.10
C TYR A 228 11.73 -24.57 14.14
N ILE A 229 12.23 -24.26 12.95
CA ILE A 229 12.68 -25.25 11.96
C ILE A 229 14.18 -25.46 12.13
N TYR A 230 14.61 -26.71 12.25
CA TYR A 230 16.01 -27.11 12.36
C TYR A 230 16.41 -28.02 11.20
N GLU A 231 17.65 -27.92 10.75
CA GLU A 231 18.32 -28.95 9.95
C GLU A 231 18.59 -30.18 10.83
N LYS A 232 18.17 -31.38 10.42
CA LYS A 232 18.39 -32.60 11.23
C LYS A 232 19.87 -32.98 11.31
N GLU A 233 20.64 -32.72 10.26
CA GLU A 233 22.03 -33.18 10.13
C GLU A 233 22.99 -32.34 11.00
N THR A 234 22.73 -31.05 11.16
CA THR A 234 23.61 -30.09 11.84
C THR A 234 23.03 -29.57 13.16
N ASP A 235 21.76 -29.89 13.42
CA ASP A 235 20.92 -29.30 14.47
C ASP A 235 20.87 -27.77 14.47
N LYS A 236 21.16 -27.15 13.32
CA LYS A 236 21.15 -25.70 13.16
C LYS A 236 19.71 -25.20 13.04
N CYS A 237 19.35 -24.22 13.85
CA CYS A 237 18.09 -23.48 13.69
C CYS A 237 18.14 -22.67 12.40
N VAL A 238 17.17 -22.90 11.51
CA VAL A 238 17.07 -22.24 10.21
C VAL A 238 16.02 -21.13 10.21
N TYR A 239 14.94 -21.30 10.97
CA TYR A 239 13.83 -20.36 10.95
C TYR A 239 13.00 -20.38 12.24
N SER A 240 12.52 -19.21 12.67
CA SER A 240 11.57 -19.08 13.79
C SER A 240 10.16 -18.87 13.25
N LEU A 241 9.35 -19.92 13.28
CA LEU A 241 7.97 -19.90 12.76
C LEU A 241 7.08 -18.99 13.61
N THR A 242 7.15 -19.12 14.94
CA THR A 242 6.29 -18.36 15.86
C THR A 242 6.55 -16.87 15.77
N THR A 243 7.82 -16.45 15.85
CA THR A 243 8.21 -15.04 15.73
C THR A 243 7.68 -14.44 14.43
N PHE A 244 7.78 -15.17 13.32
CA PHE A 244 7.27 -14.71 12.04
C PHE A 244 5.74 -14.57 12.03
N ILE A 245 5.01 -15.59 12.49
CA ILE A 245 3.54 -15.58 12.53
C ILE A 245 3.02 -14.47 13.44
N GLU A 246 3.62 -14.27 14.61
CA GLU A 246 3.27 -13.17 15.52
C GLU A 246 3.52 -11.82 14.86
N THR A 247 4.65 -11.64 14.19
CA THR A 247 4.96 -10.41 13.45
C THR A 247 3.93 -10.17 12.33
N PHE A 248 3.57 -11.22 11.59
CA PHE A 248 2.55 -11.15 10.55
C PHE A 248 1.20 -10.73 11.13
N ILE A 249 0.72 -11.38 12.19
CA ILE A 249 -0.56 -11.09 12.84
C ILE A 249 -0.55 -9.66 13.38
N ASN A 250 0.47 -9.26 14.14
CA ASN A 250 0.58 -7.91 14.69
C ASN A 250 0.55 -6.86 13.58
N LYS A 251 1.25 -7.12 12.48
CA LYS A 251 1.26 -6.21 11.35
C LYS A 251 -0.07 -6.18 10.62
N MET A 252 -0.72 -7.32 10.37
CA MET A 252 -1.93 -7.35 9.53
C MET A 252 -3.22 -7.07 10.30
N CYS A 253 -3.28 -7.34 11.60
CA CYS A 253 -4.47 -7.13 12.45
C CYS A 253 -4.56 -5.72 13.04
N ASN A 254 -3.48 -4.95 13.09
CA ASN A 254 -3.55 -3.57 13.59
C ASN A 254 -4.33 -2.73 12.56
N PRO A 255 -5.49 -2.16 12.91
CA PRO A 255 -6.34 -1.46 11.96
C PRO A 255 -5.64 -0.22 11.39
N TYR A 256 -5.98 0.06 10.14
CA TYR A 256 -5.71 1.26 9.36
C TYR A 256 -5.63 2.56 10.14
#